data_AF-A0A7Z9Y7P0-F1
#
_entry.id   AF-A0A7Z9Y7P0-F1
#
_cell.length_a   1.000
_cell.length_b   1.000
_cell.length_c   1.000
_cell.angle_alpha   90.00
_cell.angle_beta   90.00
_cell.angle_gamma   90.00
#
_symmetry.space_group_name_H-M   'P 1'
#
loop_
_entity.id
_entity.type
_entity.pdbx_description
1 polymer ?
#
loop_
_entity_poly.entity_id
_entity_poly.type
_entity_poly.pdbx_seq_one_letter_code
_entity_poly.pdbx_strand_id
1 'polypeptide(L)'
;MEDQRYGGKEEEMVTRRDFLRFCGVGVASGVLYGIYSGASAKERPNILWLDTEDLSPDLGCYGNGLVHTPNIDRLASEGVIFTNAFLSLLVLKMKLNV
;
A
#
# COMPACT_ATOMS: atom_id res chain seq x y z
N MET A 1 15.21 3.96 -77.23
CA MET A 1 13.88 3.88 -76.61
C MET A 1 14.08 3.24 -75.23
N GLU A 2 14.93 3.83 -74.39
CA GLU A 2 14.71 5.01 -73.54
C GLU A 2 13.78 4.73 -72.35
N ASP A 3 14.46 4.71 -71.20
CA ASP A 3 14.05 4.97 -69.82
C ASP A 3 12.86 4.21 -69.23
N GLN A 4 13.24 3.17 -68.48
CA GLN A 4 12.59 2.82 -67.23
C GLN A 4 12.59 4.04 -66.31
N ARG A 5 11.41 4.65 -66.15
CA ARG A 5 11.12 5.62 -65.10
C ARG A 5 11.42 5.00 -63.73
N TYR A 6 12.58 5.35 -63.17
CA TYR A 6 12.81 5.28 -61.73
C TYR A 6 11.86 6.25 -61.04
N GLY A 7 10.76 5.74 -60.51
CA GLY A 7 9.94 6.46 -59.54
C GLY A 7 10.74 6.63 -58.26
N GLY A 8 11.43 7.76 -58.14
CA GLY A 8 12.08 8.17 -56.89
C GLY A 8 11.01 8.28 -55.82
N LYS A 9 10.98 7.33 -54.90
CA LYS A 9 10.39 7.56 -53.58
C LYS A 9 11.31 8.60 -52.95
N GLU A 10 10.86 9.85 -52.91
CA GLU A 10 11.47 10.88 -52.07
C GLU A 10 11.52 10.29 -50.67
N GLU A 11 12.73 9.93 -50.21
CA GLU A 11 12.97 9.63 -48.81
C GLU A 11 12.63 10.92 -48.07
N GLU A 12 11.43 10.95 -47.47
CA GLU A 12 10.96 12.04 -46.65
C GLU A 12 11.93 12.19 -45.48
N MET A 13 12.92 13.06 -45.69
CA MET A 13 14.03 13.28 -44.77
C MET A 13 13.46 13.96 -43.53
N VAL A 14 13.24 13.18 -42.48
CA VAL A 14 12.79 13.67 -41.17
C VAL A 14 13.71 14.80 -40.74
N THR A 15 13.19 16.03 -40.76
CA THR A 15 14.00 17.21 -40.49
C THR A 15 14.20 17.34 -38.97
N ARG A 16 15.31 17.95 -38.52
CA ARG A 16 15.59 18.17 -37.07
C ARG A 16 14.44 18.82 -36.31
N ARG A 17 13.61 19.62 -37.00
CA ARG A 17 12.40 20.24 -36.47
C ARG A 17 11.30 19.23 -36.18
N ASP A 18 11.14 18.21 -37.02
CA ASP A 18 10.17 17.15 -36.82
C ASP A 18 10.62 16.25 -35.67
N PHE A 19 11.93 15.96 -35.57
CA PHE A 19 12.49 15.28 -34.40
C PHE A 19 12.22 16.04 -33.08
N LEU A 20 12.44 17.36 -33.06
CA LEU A 20 12.14 18.20 -31.89
C LEU A 20 10.63 18.24 -31.57
N ARG A 21 9.76 18.21 -32.58
CA ARG A 21 8.31 18.11 -32.41
C ARG A 21 7.90 16.75 -31.83
N PHE A 22 8.45 15.65 -32.33
CA PHE A 22 8.19 14.31 -31.80
C PHE A 22 8.65 14.16 -30.35
N CYS A 23 9.84 14.67 -29.99
CA CYS A 23 10.29 14.72 -28.61
C CYS A 23 9.38 15.59 -27.74
N GLY A 24 8.95 16.76 -28.24
CA GLY A 24 8.07 17.67 -27.51
C GLY A 24 6.69 17.07 -27.21
N VAL A 25 6.08 16.40 -28.19
CA VAL A 25 4.78 15.73 -28.02
C VAL A 25 4.89 14.54 -27.05
N GLY A 26 5.96 13.73 -27.17
CA GLY A 26 6.20 12.60 -26.28
C GLY A 26 6.40 13.01 -24.81
N VAL A 27 7.12 14.11 -24.58
CA VAL A 27 7.29 14.68 -23.24
C VAL A 27 5.96 15.25 -22.71
N ALA A 28 5.20 15.97 -23.54
CA ALA A 28 3.91 16.51 -23.14
C ALA A 28 2.90 15.41 -22.77
N SER A 29 2.83 14.32 -23.55
CA SER A 29 1.97 13.17 -23.24
C SER A 29 2.41 12.44 -21.98
N GLY A 30 3.72 12.31 -21.73
CA GLY A 30 4.26 11.70 -20.52
C GLY A 30 3.95 12.52 -19.26
N VAL A 31 4.04 13.85 -19.36
CA VAL A 31 3.67 14.78 -18.27
C VAL A 31 2.16 14.74 -18.01
N LEU A 32 1.33 14.74 -19.06
CA LEU A 32 -0.12 14.58 -18.93
C LEU A 32 -0.48 13.24 -18.26
N TYR A 33 0.12 12.13 -18.69
CA TYR A 33 -0.12 10.83 -18.09
C TYR A 33 0.31 10.80 -16.61
N GLY A 34 1.46 11.39 -16.29
CA GLY A 34 1.97 11.52 -14.92
C GLY A 34 1.04 12.31 -13.98
N ILE A 35 0.42 13.38 -14.48
CA ILE A 35 -0.57 14.17 -13.73
C ILE A 35 -1.86 13.36 -13.52
N TYR A 36 -2.34 12.63 -14.54
CA TYR A 36 -3.54 11.78 -14.42
C TYR A 36 -3.33 10.55 -13.55
N SER A 37 -2.11 10.04 -13.43
CA SER A 37 -1.76 8.99 -12.47
C SER A 37 -1.70 9.47 -11.02
N GLY A 38 -2.09 10.72 -10.76
CA GLY A 38 -2.22 11.33 -9.45
C GLY A 38 -3.08 10.50 -8.49
N ALA A 39 -2.38 9.83 -7.57
CA ALA A 39 -2.82 9.36 -6.26
C ALA A 39 -4.24 8.78 -6.19
N SER A 40 -4.34 7.45 -6.26
CA SER A 40 -5.43 6.75 -5.58
C SER A 40 -5.47 7.26 -4.13
N ALA A 41 -6.57 7.91 -3.75
CA ALA A 41 -6.80 8.37 -2.41
C ALA A 41 -6.80 7.14 -1.50
N LYS A 42 -5.66 6.86 -0.87
CA LYS A 42 -5.50 5.69 -0.02
C LYS A 42 -6.57 5.76 1.06
N GLU A 43 -7.52 4.84 1.02
CA GLU A 43 -8.62 4.82 1.98
C GLU A 43 -8.04 4.81 3.39
N ARG A 44 -8.52 5.74 4.23
CA ARG A 44 -8.05 5.84 5.61
C ARG A 44 -8.66 4.66 6.37
N PRO A 45 -7.84 3.79 7.00
CA PRO A 45 -8.39 2.68 7.76
C PRO A 45 -9.11 3.21 9.02
N ASN A 46 -10.17 2.51 9.42
CA ASN A 46 -10.75 2.68 10.74
C ASN A 46 -9.87 1.96 11.77
N ILE A 47 -9.58 2.61 12.89
CA ILE A 47 -8.79 2.04 13.97
C ILE A 47 -9.72 1.76 15.15
N LEU A 48 -9.85 0.49 15.53
CA LEU A 48 -10.55 0.06 16.73
C LEU A 48 -9.52 -0.40 17.76
N TRP A 49 -9.47 0.27 18.91
CA TRP A 49 -8.64 -0.13 20.05
C TRP A 49 -9.51 -0.89 21.04
N LEU A 50 -9.16 -2.15 21.30
CA LEU A 50 -9.79 -2.97 22.33
C LEU A 50 -8.83 -3.07 23.51
N ASP A 51 -9.31 -2.74 24.70
CA ASP A 51 -8.55 -2.83 25.94
C ASP A 51 -9.33 -3.69 26.96
N THR A 52 -8.61 -4.37 27.82
CA THR A 52 -9.16 -5.31 28.79
C THR A 52 -8.50 -5.12 30.14
N GLU A 53 -9.30 -5.01 31.19
CA GLU A 53 -8.82 -4.95 32.56
C GLU A 53 -8.42 -6.34 33.04
N ASP A 54 -7.28 -6.41 33.76
CA ASP A 54 -6.78 -7.61 34.44
C ASP A 54 -6.66 -8.89 33.58
N LEU A 55 -6.40 -8.75 32.27
CA LEU A 55 -6.24 -9.89 31.38
C LEU A 55 -4.82 -10.49 31.44
N SER A 56 -4.74 -11.78 31.74
CA SER A 56 -3.52 -12.58 31.63
C SER A 56 -3.30 -13.05 30.17
N PRO A 57 -2.07 -13.30 29.71
CA PRO A 57 -1.80 -13.93 28.41
C PRO A 57 -2.25 -15.40 28.32
N ASP A 58 -3.08 -15.87 29.24
CA ASP A 58 -3.59 -17.24 29.31
C ASP A 58 -4.81 -17.41 28.40
N LEU A 59 -4.59 -17.32 27.07
CA LEU A 59 -5.64 -17.43 26.04
C LEU A 59 -5.39 -18.60 25.09
N GLY A 60 -6.42 -19.00 24.34
CA GLY A 60 -6.33 -20.02 23.30
C GLY A 60 -5.24 -19.72 22.27
N CYS A 61 -5.19 -18.48 21.77
CA CYS A 61 -4.16 -18.02 20.83
C CYS A 61 -2.73 -18.00 21.39
N TYR A 62 -2.54 -18.02 22.72
CA TYR A 62 -1.25 -18.18 23.37
C TYR A 62 -0.92 -19.64 23.74
N GLY A 63 -1.78 -20.60 23.36
CA GLY A 63 -1.56 -22.03 23.51
C GLY A 63 -2.33 -22.69 24.65
N ASN A 64 -3.19 -21.96 25.38
CA ASN A 64 -4.04 -22.58 26.40
C ASN A 64 -5.31 -23.19 25.79
N GLY A 65 -5.30 -24.50 25.56
CA GLY A 65 -6.44 -25.25 25.02
C GLY A 65 -7.66 -25.39 25.95
N LEU A 66 -7.57 -24.98 27.22
CA LEU A 66 -8.70 -24.98 28.16
C LEU A 66 -9.52 -23.68 28.10
N VAL A 67 -8.92 -22.59 27.63
CA VAL A 67 -9.55 -21.26 27.59
C VAL A 67 -10.30 -21.10 26.28
N HIS A 68 -11.61 -20.84 26.39
CA HIS A 68 -12.49 -20.71 25.22
C HIS A 68 -12.67 -19.25 24.83
N THR A 69 -11.88 -18.78 23.85
CA THR A 69 -11.89 -17.38 23.38
C THR A 69 -12.01 -17.25 21.86
N PRO A 70 -13.05 -17.82 21.23
CA PRO A 70 -13.11 -18.02 19.78
C PRO A 70 -13.00 -16.72 18.96
N ASN A 71 -13.52 -15.60 19.47
CA ASN A 71 -13.42 -14.31 18.79
C ASN A 71 -12.01 -13.70 18.85
N ILE A 72 -11.32 -13.85 19.98
CA ILE A 72 -9.93 -13.38 20.15
C ILE A 72 -9.00 -14.29 19.35
N ASP A 73 -9.24 -15.60 19.38
CA ASP A 73 -8.46 -16.57 18.63
C ASP A 73 -8.57 -16.35 17.11
N ARG A 74 -9.78 -16.01 16.63
CA ARG A 74 -10.00 -15.61 15.23
C ARG A 74 -9.31 -14.29 14.89
N LEU A 75 -9.37 -13.28 15.76
CA LEU A 75 -8.64 -12.03 15.54
C LEU A 75 -7.12 -12.26 15.49
N ALA A 76 -6.62 -13.17 16.31
CA ALA A 76 -5.22 -13.54 16.38
C ALA A 76 -4.75 -14.29 15.12
N SER A 77 -5.60 -15.12 14.51
CA SER A 77 -5.27 -15.83 13.25
C SER A 77 -5.33 -14.94 12.01
N GLU A 78 -6.14 -13.88 12.04
CA GLU A 78 -6.24 -12.87 10.97
C GLU A 78 -5.18 -11.75 11.11
N GLY A 79 -4.45 -11.71 12.24
CA GLY A 79 -3.58 -10.60 12.63
C GLY A 79 -2.16 -11.02 13.03
N VAL A 80 -1.58 -10.25 13.95
CA VAL A 80 -0.24 -10.48 14.49
C VAL A 80 -0.33 -10.59 16.01
N ILE A 81 0.28 -11.64 16.56
CA ILE A 81 0.37 -11.87 18.00
C ILE A 81 1.72 -11.38 18.52
N PHE A 82 1.70 -10.57 19.57
CA PHE A 82 2.91 -10.17 20.28
C PHE A 82 3.19 -11.15 21.43
N THR A 83 4.15 -12.06 21.24
CA THR A 83 4.53 -13.05 22.27
C THR A 83 5.30 -12.43 23.44
N ASN A 84 5.82 -11.21 23.27
CA ASN A 84 6.63 -10.49 24.25
C ASN A 84 6.11 -9.05 24.41
N ALA A 85 4.90 -8.91 24.95
CA ALA A 85 4.29 -7.63 25.28
C ALA A 85 4.38 -7.38 26.80
N PHE A 86 5.02 -6.29 27.21
CA PHE A 86 5.21 -5.93 28.62
C PHE A 86 4.71 -4.52 28.89
N LEU A 87 4.07 -4.32 30.04
CA LEU A 87 3.70 -2.99 30.53
C LEU A 87 4.93 -2.29 31.10
N SER A 88 5.07 -0.99 30.82
CA SER A 88 6.19 -0.19 31.35
C SER A 88 6.08 0.08 32.85
N LEU A 89 4.87 0.05 33.41
CA LEU A 89 4.59 0.29 34.82
C LEU A 89 3.35 -0.50 35.23
N LEU A 90 3.45 -1.24 36.33
CA LEU A 90 2.33 -1.95 36.96
C LEU A 90 1.95 -1.21 38.25
N VAL A 91 0.94 -0.35 38.20
CA VAL A 91 0.31 0.20 39.41
C VAL A 91 -1.19 0.21 39.23
N LEU A 92 -1.86 -0.83 39.74
CA LEU A 92 -3.27 -0.73 40.13
C LEU A 92 -3.30 -0.09 41.52
N LYS A 93 -3.58 1.21 41.56
CA LYS A 93 -3.71 1.93 42.85
C LYS A 93 -5.09 1.63 43.44
N MET A 94 -5.25 0.49 44.10
CA MET A 94 -6.40 0.25 44.98
C MET A 94 -6.34 1.20 46.16
N LYS A 95 -7.07 2.32 46.09
CA LYS A 95 -7.35 3.13 47.27
C LYS A 95 -8.57 2.53 47.97
N LEU A 96 -8.32 1.55 48.83
CA LEU A 96 -9.31 1.10 49.81
C LEU A 96 -9.58 2.27 50.76
N ASN A 97 -10.81 2.79 50.73
CA ASN A 97 -11.31 3.69 51.74
C ASN A 97 -12.12 2.84 52.73
N VAL A 98 -11.44 2.40 53.80
CA VAL A 98 -12.09 2.01 55.06
C VAL A 98 -11.88 3.15 56.03
#